data_AF-A0A1C7MV67-F1
#
_entry.id   AF-A0A1C7MV67-F1
#
_cell.length_a   1.000
_cell.length_b   1.000
_cell.length_c   1.000
_cell.angle_alpha   90.00
_cell.angle_beta   90.00
_cell.angle_gamma   90.00
#
_symmetry.space_group_name_H-M   'P 1'
#
loop_
_entity.id
_entity.type
_entity.pdbx_description
1 polymer ?
#
loop_
_entity_poly.entity_id
_entity_poly.type
_entity_poly.pdbx_seq_one_letter_code
_entity_poly.pdbx_strand_id
1 'polypeptide(L)'
;MQKNLVHNHQASGKPLAGKVTNEGFANVKAVEMKKFMSTMLMNVLRPLARTEEEYKTLKHLITALHLLDGHGIKTIDVEVAHQHSLTFAKEFQVHYKKQAVVPKFHFMLHLRDSIYKFGPISCFWGFNFERNNLNVKQINTNHKQGI
;
A
#
# COMPACT_ATOMS: atom_id res chain seq x y z
N MET A 1 -22.05 36.69 13.52
CA MET A 1 -21.48 35.72 14.49
C MET A 1 -21.14 34.42 13.76
N GLN A 2 -19.90 34.29 13.29
CA GLN A 2 -19.37 33.06 12.71
C GLN A 2 -19.02 32.06 13.82
N LYS A 3 -19.64 30.88 13.81
CA LYS A 3 -19.21 29.75 14.65
C LYS A 3 -17.99 29.11 13.99
N ASN A 4 -16.82 29.28 14.60
CA ASN A 4 -15.60 28.56 14.26
C ASN A 4 -15.82 27.07 14.51
N LEU A 5 -15.92 26.28 13.43
CA LEU A 5 -15.76 24.83 13.48
C LEU A 5 -14.26 24.54 13.60
N VAL A 6 -13.80 24.41 14.84
CA VAL A 6 -12.48 23.87 15.14
C VAL A 6 -12.50 22.39 14.77
N HIS A 7 -11.91 22.03 13.63
CA HIS A 7 -11.60 20.64 13.32
C HIS A 7 -10.53 20.14 14.30
N ASN A 8 -11.01 19.52 15.37
CA ASN A 8 -10.20 18.87 16.38
C ASN A 8 -9.56 17.61 15.75
N HIS A 9 -8.38 17.74 15.18
CA HIS A 9 -7.59 16.59 14.73
C HIS A 9 -6.91 15.97 15.95
N GLN A 10 -7.70 15.30 16.80
CA GLN A 10 -7.15 14.41 17.82
C GLN A 10 -6.49 13.23 17.09
N ALA A 11 -5.16 13.19 17.09
CA ALA A 11 -4.40 12.00 16.73
C ALA A 11 -4.67 10.92 17.79
N SER A 12 -5.73 10.14 17.58
CA SER A 12 -6.11 9.06 18.48
C SER A 12 -5.17 7.88 18.34
N GLY A 13 -4.46 7.54 19.42
CA GLY A 13 -3.99 6.19 19.71
C GLY A 13 -2.71 5.75 18.99
N LYS A 14 -1.91 4.95 19.70
CA LYS A 14 -0.75 4.22 19.17
C LYS A 14 -1.18 3.49 17.89
N PRO A 15 -0.72 3.88 16.69
CA PRO A 15 -1.37 3.54 15.41
C PRO A 15 -1.40 2.04 15.07
N LEU A 16 -0.65 1.21 15.79
CA LEU A 16 -0.53 -0.24 15.57
C LEU A 16 -0.81 -1.08 16.83
N ALA A 17 -1.17 -0.46 17.96
CA ALA A 17 -1.38 -1.20 19.20
C ALA A 17 -2.54 -2.19 19.07
N GLY A 18 -2.26 -3.48 19.35
CA GLY A 18 -3.24 -4.56 19.22
C GLY A 18 -3.58 -4.98 17.79
N LYS A 19 -2.96 -4.37 16.77
CA LYS A 19 -3.23 -4.67 15.35
C LYS A 19 -2.23 -5.63 14.72
N VAL A 20 -1.04 -5.74 15.31
CA VAL A 20 -0.05 -6.75 14.96
C VAL A 20 -0.23 -7.90 15.95
N THR A 21 -0.68 -9.05 15.44
CA THR A 21 -0.96 -10.25 16.24
C THR A 21 -0.02 -11.37 15.81
N ASN A 22 -0.12 -12.53 16.47
CA ASN A 22 0.58 -13.74 16.02
C ASN A 22 0.12 -14.22 14.63
N GLU A 23 -1.02 -13.72 14.15
CA GLU A 23 -1.56 -13.92 12.79
C GLU A 23 -1.05 -12.86 11.80
N GLY A 24 -0.10 -12.01 12.23
CA GLY A 24 0.53 -10.99 11.41
C GLY A 24 -0.22 -9.66 11.39
N PHE A 25 -0.47 -9.14 10.19
CA PHE A 25 -0.99 -7.78 9.97
C PHE A 25 -2.49 -7.73 9.67
N ALA A 26 -3.25 -8.77 10.06
CA ALA A 26 -4.67 -8.93 9.68
C ALA A 26 -5.55 -7.71 10.03
N ASN A 27 -5.24 -7.00 11.11
CA ASN A 27 -6.01 -5.85 11.59
C ASN A 27 -5.40 -4.49 11.18
N VAL A 28 -4.34 -4.49 10.37
CA VAL A 28 -3.71 -3.26 9.88
C VAL A 28 -4.46 -2.78 8.64
N LYS A 29 -5.02 -1.56 8.72
CA LYS A 29 -5.74 -0.97 7.58
C LYS A 29 -4.77 -0.63 6.45
N ALA A 30 -5.28 -0.60 5.22
CA ALA A 30 -4.47 -0.25 4.03
C ALA A 30 -3.73 1.09 4.18
N VAL A 31 -4.38 2.11 4.75
CA VAL A 31 -3.75 3.42 5.01
C VAL A 31 -2.62 3.36 6.05
N GLU A 32 -2.74 2.49 7.04
CA GLU A 32 -1.74 2.29 8.09
C GLU A 32 -0.55 1.50 7.54
N MET A 33 -0.82 0.46 6.75
CA MET A 33 0.19 -0.28 6.02
C MET A 33 0.94 0.61 5.03
N LYS A 34 0.23 1.45 4.26
CA LYS A 34 0.83 2.45 3.37
C LYS A 34 1.77 3.38 4.14
N LYS A 35 1.29 3.98 5.25
CA LYS A 35 2.12 4.87 6.06
C LYS A 35 3.37 4.16 6.60
N PHE A 36 3.22 2.92 7.07
CA PHE A 36 4.34 2.10 7.51
C PHE A 36 5.36 1.82 6.39
N MET A 37 4.89 1.44 5.19
CA MET A 37 5.75 1.20 4.03
C MET A 37 6.48 2.47 3.57
N SER A 38 5.80 3.61 3.52
CA SER A 38 6.35 4.86 2.99
C SER A 38 7.30 5.58 3.97
N THR A 39 7.19 5.38 5.30
CA THR A 39 8.01 6.12 6.28
C THR A 39 9.00 5.26 7.06
N MET A 40 8.65 4.01 7.38
CA MET A 40 9.45 3.18 8.29
C MET A 40 10.26 2.15 7.52
N LEU A 41 9.68 1.57 6.46
CA LEU A 41 10.25 0.39 5.81
C LEU A 41 11.65 0.64 5.25
N MET A 42 11.93 1.82 4.66
CA MET A 42 13.29 2.16 4.20
C MET A 42 14.33 2.15 5.33
N ASN A 43 13.95 2.56 6.55
CA ASN A 43 14.85 2.65 7.69
C ASN A 43 15.01 1.31 8.42
N VAL A 44 13.96 0.47 8.41
CA VAL A 44 13.99 -0.84 9.07
C VAL A 44 14.32 -1.99 8.12
N LEU A 45 14.46 -1.74 6.81
CA LEU A 45 14.70 -2.80 5.84
C LEU A 45 16.02 -3.53 6.11
N ARG A 46 17.07 -2.77 6.42
CA ARG A 46 18.41 -3.32 6.59
C ARG A 46 18.48 -4.36 7.71
N PRO A 47 17.98 -4.09 8.93
CA PRO A 47 17.96 -5.12 9.99
C PRO A 47 16.97 -6.27 9.72
N LEU A 48 16.03 -6.12 8.78
CA LEU A 48 15.06 -7.18 8.44
C LEU A 48 15.55 -8.14 7.33
N ALA A 49 16.46 -7.68 6.47
CA ALA A 49 17.02 -8.50 5.41
C ALA A 49 18.05 -9.50 5.98
N ARG A 50 17.97 -10.76 5.57
CA ARG A 50 18.87 -11.83 6.02
C ARG A 50 20.20 -11.79 5.28
N THR A 51 20.20 -11.31 4.03
CA THR A 51 21.40 -11.14 3.21
C THR A 51 21.46 -9.78 2.52
N GLU A 52 22.63 -9.44 1.99
CA GLU A 52 22.84 -8.21 1.22
C GLU A 52 22.00 -8.19 -0.07
N GLU A 53 21.86 -9.35 -0.70
CA GLU A 53 21.10 -9.54 -1.93
C GLU A 53 19.61 -9.36 -1.66
N GLU A 54 19.08 -9.98 -0.60
CA GLU A 54 17.71 -9.76 -0.15
C GLU A 54 17.44 -8.28 0.14
N TYR A 55 18.37 -7.61 0.81
CA TYR A 55 18.27 -6.17 1.05
C TYR A 55 18.17 -5.37 -0.25
N LYS A 56 19.02 -5.65 -1.24
CA LYS A 56 19.01 -4.97 -2.54
C LYS A 56 17.71 -5.22 -3.31
N THR A 57 17.25 -6.47 -3.33
CA THR A 57 15.99 -6.84 -3.97
C THR A 57 14.81 -6.13 -3.33
N LEU A 58 14.68 -6.17 -2.00
CA LEU A 58 13.59 -5.49 -1.31
C LEU A 58 13.65 -3.96 -1.46
N LYS A 59 14.85 -3.38 -1.57
CA LYS A 59 15.02 -1.95 -1.83
C LYS A 59 14.37 -1.54 -3.15
N HIS A 60 14.47 -2.37 -4.21
CA HIS A 60 13.76 -2.11 -5.47
C HIS A 60 12.25 -2.03 -5.30
N LEU A 61 11.65 -2.95 -4.52
CA LEU A 61 10.21 -2.91 -4.23
C LEU A 61 9.81 -1.60 -3.54
N ILE A 62 10.55 -1.20 -2.50
CA ILE A 62 10.20 -0.01 -1.72
C ILE A 62 10.38 1.26 -2.54
N THR A 63 11.45 1.35 -3.33
CA THR A 63 11.66 2.49 -4.23
C THR A 63 10.53 2.61 -5.25
N ALA A 64 10.09 1.50 -5.86
CA ALA A 64 8.95 1.51 -6.76
C ALA A 64 7.67 2.00 -6.06
N LEU A 65 7.35 1.45 -4.87
CA LEU A 65 6.17 1.87 -4.12
C LEU A 65 6.23 3.36 -3.75
N HIS A 66 7.37 3.87 -3.32
CA HIS A 66 7.53 5.27 -2.93
C HIS A 66 7.29 6.24 -4.11
N LEU A 67 7.82 5.92 -5.29
CA LEU A 67 7.60 6.71 -6.51
C LEU A 67 6.13 6.72 -6.94
N LEU A 68 5.44 5.59 -6.77
CA LEU A 68 4.03 5.45 -7.12
C LEU A 68 3.07 6.06 -6.07
N ASP A 69 3.54 6.30 -4.85
CA ASP A 69 2.74 6.79 -3.72
C ASP A 69 2.63 8.33 -3.65
N GLY A 70 3.32 9.04 -4.54
CA GLY A 70 3.36 10.50 -4.57
C GLY A 70 1.99 11.17 -4.79
N HIS A 71 1.81 12.36 -4.19
CA HIS A 71 0.58 13.16 -4.34
C HIS A 71 0.28 13.57 -5.79
N GLY A 72 1.31 13.64 -6.63
CA GLY A 72 1.21 13.76 -8.09
C GLY A 72 2.24 12.83 -8.71
N ILE A 73 1.84 12.07 -9.73
CA ILE A 73 2.71 11.10 -10.36
C ILE A 73 3.25 11.68 -11.67
N LYS A 74 4.58 11.77 -11.79
CA LYS A 74 5.22 12.18 -13.04
C LYS A 74 5.44 10.96 -13.91
N THR A 75 5.30 11.10 -15.22
CA THR A 75 5.54 10.02 -16.18
C THR A 75 6.91 9.36 -15.99
N ILE A 76 7.94 10.15 -15.71
CA ILE A 76 9.30 9.64 -15.44
C ILE A 76 9.35 8.78 -14.17
N ASP A 77 8.63 9.15 -13.12
CA ASP A 77 8.57 8.38 -11.87
C ASP A 77 7.86 7.05 -12.10
N VAL A 78 6.82 7.03 -12.96
CA VAL A 78 6.14 5.78 -13.36
C VAL A 78 7.10 4.83 -14.08
N GLU A 79 7.89 5.34 -15.03
CA GLU A 79 8.85 4.50 -15.77
C GLU A 79 9.96 3.96 -14.87
N VAL A 80 10.51 4.81 -13.99
CA VAL A 80 11.53 4.38 -13.02
C VAL A 80 10.96 3.35 -12.05
N ALA A 81 9.75 3.56 -11.55
CA ALA A 81 9.06 2.58 -10.70
C ALA A 81 8.82 1.25 -11.41
N HIS A 82 8.49 1.29 -12.71
CA HIS A 82 8.32 0.09 -13.52
C HIS A 82 9.62 -0.69 -13.66
N GLN A 83 10.75 -0.02 -13.93
CA GLN A 83 12.06 -0.68 -13.98
C GLN A 83 12.42 -1.34 -12.65
N HIS A 84 12.23 -0.63 -11.54
CA HIS A 84 12.44 -1.20 -10.21
C HIS A 84 11.53 -2.41 -9.93
N SER A 85 10.27 -2.36 -10.36
CA SER A 85 9.32 -3.45 -10.22
C SER A 85 9.74 -4.69 -11.02
N LEU A 86 10.26 -4.50 -12.24
CA LEU A 86 10.80 -5.58 -13.07
C LEU A 86 12.04 -6.22 -12.45
N THR A 87 12.98 -5.41 -11.97
CA THR A 87 14.20 -5.91 -11.31
C THR A 87 13.85 -6.68 -10.05
N PHE A 88 12.99 -6.13 -9.20
CA PHE A 88 12.48 -6.82 -8.02
C PHE A 88 11.87 -8.18 -8.37
N ALA A 89 10.97 -8.23 -9.36
CA ALA A 89 10.29 -9.48 -9.71
C ALA A 89 11.27 -10.56 -10.19
N LYS A 90 12.28 -10.18 -10.98
CA LYS A 90 13.33 -11.09 -11.46
C LYS A 90 14.19 -11.62 -10.31
N GLU A 91 14.71 -10.72 -9.47
CA GLU A 91 15.58 -11.10 -8.35
C GLU A 91 14.82 -11.90 -7.29
N PHE A 92 13.59 -11.50 -6.97
CA PHE A 92 12.75 -12.22 -6.01
C PHE A 92 12.51 -13.67 -6.44
N GLN A 93 12.26 -13.90 -7.74
CA GLN A 93 12.09 -15.25 -8.27
C GLN A 93 13.36 -16.09 -8.12
N VAL A 94 14.54 -15.50 -8.28
CA VAL A 94 15.83 -16.18 -8.09
C VAL A 94 16.05 -16.52 -6.62
N HIS A 95 15.78 -15.58 -5.70
CA HIS A 95 16.05 -15.76 -4.27
C HIS A 95 15.05 -16.68 -3.56
N TYR A 96 13.75 -16.59 -3.87
CA TYR A 96 12.69 -17.28 -3.13
C TYR A 96 11.98 -18.38 -3.92
N LYS A 97 12.46 -18.67 -5.15
CA LYS A 97 11.86 -19.59 -6.12
C LYS A 97 10.53 -19.09 -6.69
N LYS A 98 10.19 -19.58 -7.88
CA LYS A 98 8.97 -19.20 -8.63
C LYS A 98 7.67 -19.40 -7.85
N GLN A 99 7.63 -20.38 -6.95
CA GLN A 99 6.44 -20.71 -6.14
C GLN A 99 6.10 -19.61 -5.12
N ALA A 100 7.08 -18.80 -4.71
CA ALA A 100 6.87 -17.67 -3.81
C ALA A 100 6.29 -16.43 -4.52
N VAL A 101 6.24 -16.42 -5.85
CA VAL A 101 5.71 -15.30 -6.62
C VAL A 101 4.19 -15.31 -6.53
N VAL A 102 3.64 -14.35 -5.79
CA VAL A 102 2.20 -14.17 -5.65
C VAL A 102 1.61 -13.31 -6.78
N PRO A 103 0.32 -13.46 -7.14
CA PRO A 103 -0.32 -12.67 -8.19
C PRO A 103 -0.18 -11.15 -8.03
N LYS A 104 -0.05 -10.65 -6.80
CA LYS A 104 0.22 -9.23 -6.50
C LYS A 104 1.49 -8.71 -7.18
N PHE A 105 2.54 -9.53 -7.29
CA PHE A 105 3.78 -9.10 -7.96
C PHE A 105 3.58 -8.97 -9.46
N HIS A 106 2.79 -9.84 -10.07
CA HIS A 106 2.40 -9.70 -11.47
C HIS A 106 1.55 -8.44 -11.70
N PHE A 107 0.58 -8.18 -10.83
CA PHE A 107 -0.23 -6.97 -10.88
C PHE A 107 0.62 -5.69 -10.81
N MET A 108 1.66 -5.68 -9.96
CA MET A 108 2.59 -4.56 -9.86
C MET A 108 3.26 -4.21 -11.19
N LEU A 109 3.55 -5.20 -12.05
CA LEU A 109 4.14 -4.96 -13.38
C LEU A 109 3.19 -4.25 -14.33
N HIS A 110 1.87 -4.38 -14.13
CA HIS A 110 0.84 -3.73 -14.92
C HIS A 110 0.42 -2.35 -14.39
N LEU A 111 0.99 -1.91 -13.26
CA LEU A 111 0.63 -0.61 -12.67
C LEU A 111 0.97 0.55 -13.60
N ARG A 112 2.10 0.51 -14.32
CA ARG A 112 2.46 1.55 -15.30
C ARG A 112 1.36 1.75 -16.33
N ASP A 113 0.95 0.68 -16.99
CA ASP A 113 -0.06 0.72 -18.05
C ASP A 113 -1.43 1.14 -17.49
N SER A 114 -1.74 0.73 -16.26
CA SER A 114 -2.95 1.14 -15.54
C SER A 114 -2.92 2.64 -15.22
N ILE A 115 -1.78 3.17 -14.78
CA ILE A 115 -1.62 4.59 -14.46
C ILE A 115 -1.78 5.46 -15.71
N TYR A 116 -1.24 5.03 -16.85
CA TYR A 116 -1.41 5.75 -18.11
C TYR A 116 -2.85 5.73 -18.64
N LYS A 117 -3.61 4.67 -18.35
CA LYS A 117 -5.01 4.54 -18.80
C LYS A 117 -6.01 5.23 -17.87
N PHE A 118 -5.78 5.16 -16.55
CA PHE A 118 -6.79 5.49 -15.54
C PHE A 118 -6.36 6.61 -14.59
N GLY A 119 -5.16 7.16 -14.74
CA GLY A 119 -4.60 8.18 -13.85
C GLY A 119 -3.90 7.58 -12.63
N PRO A 120 -3.56 8.38 -11.61
CA PRO A 120 -2.87 7.91 -10.40
C PRO A 120 -3.55 6.71 -9.72
N ILE A 121 -2.79 5.91 -8.97
CA ILE A 121 -3.30 4.71 -8.27
C ILE A 121 -4.54 5.01 -7.42
N SER A 122 -4.59 6.19 -6.78
CA SER A 122 -5.75 6.64 -5.99
C SER A 122 -7.05 6.76 -6.78
N CYS A 123 -7.00 6.91 -8.10
CA CYS A 123 -8.18 7.07 -8.95
C CYS A 123 -8.89 5.73 -9.25
N PHE A 124 -8.12 4.66 -9.44
CA PHE A 124 -8.66 3.36 -9.88
C PHE A 124 -8.55 2.25 -8.82
N TRP A 125 -7.93 2.51 -7.67
CA TRP A 125 -7.90 1.54 -6.58
C TRP A 125 -9.27 1.39 -5.92
N GLY A 126 -9.54 0.18 -5.41
CA GLY A 126 -10.77 -0.20 -4.71
C GLY A 126 -11.15 0.68 -3.51
N PHE A 127 -10.23 1.52 -3.02
CA PHE A 127 -10.38 2.37 -1.84
C PHE A 127 -11.56 3.35 -1.99
N ASN A 128 -11.80 3.85 -3.20
CA ASN A 128 -12.95 4.72 -3.47
C ASN A 128 -14.28 3.96 -3.29
N PHE A 129 -14.31 2.65 -3.59
CA PHE A 129 -15.48 1.80 -3.36
C PHE A 129 -15.59 1.35 -1.90
N GLU A 130 -14.48 1.07 -1.22
CA GLU A 130 -14.49 0.72 0.22
C GLU A 130 -15.08 1.82 1.09
N ARG A 131 -14.84 3.10 0.76
CA ARG A 131 -15.51 4.22 1.42
C ARG A 131 -17.04 4.13 1.30
N ASN A 132 -17.54 3.68 0.16
CA ASN A 132 -18.97 3.51 -0.06
C ASN A 132 -19.54 2.33 0.72
N ASN A 133 -18.75 1.32 1.09
CA ASN A 133 -19.22 0.22 1.94
C ASN A 133 -19.70 0.71 3.31
N LEU A 134 -19.11 1.79 3.85
CA LEU A 134 -19.61 2.42 5.09
C LEU A 134 -20.99 3.03 4.88
N ASN A 135 -21.19 3.71 3.75
CA ASN A 135 -22.47 4.30 3.40
C ASN A 135 -23.53 3.21 3.22
N VAL A 136 -23.21 2.12 2.51
CA VAL A 136 -24.12 0.97 2.34
C VAL A 136 -24.49 0.35 3.70
N LYS A 137 -23.53 0.20 4.63
CA LYS A 137 -23.80 -0.29 5.99
C LYS A 137 -24.70 0.62 6.82
N GLN A 138 -24.76 1.91 6.49
CA GLN A 138 -25.61 2.90 7.17
C GLN A 138 -27.02 3.00 6.56
N ILE A 139 -27.24 2.43 5.38
CA ILE A 139 -28.58 2.32 4.80
C ILE A 139 -29.34 1.28 5.61
N ASN A 140 -30.49 1.68 6.17
CA ASN A 140 -31.32 0.82 6.99
C ASN A 140 -32.05 -0.20 6.11
N THR A 141 -31.37 -1.29 5.73
CA THR A 141 -31.99 -2.42 5.04
C THR A 141 -32.75 -3.27 6.06
N ASN A 142 -34.05 -3.01 6.19
CA ASN A 142 -35.09 -3.89 6.76
C ASN A 142 -34.59 -4.95 7.78
N HIS A 143 -34.15 -4.50 8.96
CA HIS A 143 -34.01 -5.31 10.17
C HIS A 143 -33.15 -6.60 10.11
N LYS A 144 -32.11 -6.65 9.26
CA LYS A 144 -31.05 -7.66 9.44
C LYS A 144 -29.68 -6.99 9.44
N GLN A 145 -28.97 -7.08 10.56
CA GLN A 145 -27.56 -6.71 10.62
C GLN A 145 -26.79 -7.71 9.74
N GLY A 146 -26.08 -7.19 8.74
CA GLY A 146 -25.18 -7.99 7.92
C GLY A 146 -24.06 -8.55 8.79
N ILE A 147 -23.90 -9.87 8.74
CA ILE A 147 -22.84 -10.64 9.41
C ILE A 147 -21.47 -10.19 8.89
#